data_AF-A0A7Y5IHF0-F1
#
_entry.id   AF-A0A7Y5IHF0-F1
#
_cell.length_a   1.000
_cell.length_b   1.000
_cell.length_c   1.000
_cell.angle_alpha   90.00
_cell.angle_beta   90.00
_cell.angle_gamma   90.00
#
_symmetry.space_group_name_H-M   'P 1'
#
loop_
_entity.id
_entity.type
_entity.pdbx_description
1 polymer ?
#
loop_
_entity_poly.entity_id
_entity_poly.type
_entity_poly.pdbx_seq_one_letter_code
_entity_poly.pdbx_strand_id
1 'polypeptide(L)'
;MDKRVMLIAVLTVLGIVLTVIRESGEGHAEPFSLLPSSRQPVTADRVHRMADTTLKAQGIKRENIRPIRGRNDVRVLMPPSFDPLTFVKAMRDSLAGYDAQLVSMENARERTTVVQVKNGDQIMKAYIFSKEPATTARKGVPPSQPKKQIR
;
A
#
# COMPACT_ATOMS: atom_id res chain seq x y z
N MET A 1 17.19 31.93 -48.12
CA MET A 1 17.79 30.92 -47.23
C MET A 1 17.19 29.58 -47.61
N ASP A 2 17.93 28.78 -48.37
CA ASP A 2 17.43 27.57 -49.04
C ASP A 2 17.04 26.46 -48.06
N LYS A 3 15.90 25.81 -48.32
CA LYS A 3 15.38 24.70 -47.51
C LYS A 3 16.41 23.56 -47.31
N ARG A 4 17.34 23.41 -48.26
CA ARG A 4 18.45 22.44 -48.18
C ARG A 4 19.50 22.82 -47.13
N VAL A 5 19.79 24.11 -46.99
CA VAL A 5 20.74 24.63 -45.98
C VAL A 5 20.13 24.51 -44.58
N MET A 6 18.82 24.74 -44.44
CA MET A 6 18.10 24.55 -43.18
C MET A 6 18.08 23.07 -42.74
N LEU A 7 17.90 22.13 -43.66
CA LEU A 7 17.93 20.70 -43.35
C LEU A 7 19.32 20.24 -42.87
N ILE A 8 20.39 20.73 -43.52
CA ILE A 8 21.77 20.40 -43.11
C ILE A 8 22.07 20.97 -41.72
N ALA A 9 21.64 22.20 -41.42
CA ALA A 9 21.82 22.79 -40.09
C ALA A 9 21.09 21.98 -39.01
N VAL A 10 19.84 21.55 -39.27
CA VAL A 10 19.08 20.72 -38.32
C VAL A 10 19.76 19.37 -38.09
N LEU A 11 20.25 18.72 -39.15
CA LEU A 11 20.96 17.43 -39.02
C LEU A 11 22.29 17.57 -38.27
N THR A 12 23.00 18.68 -38.45
CA THR A 12 24.28 18.93 -37.76
C THR A 12 24.06 19.19 -36.27
N VAL A 13 23.02 19.96 -35.92
CA VAL A 13 22.61 20.18 -34.52
C VAL A 13 22.16 18.86 -33.88
N LEU A 14 21.37 18.05 -34.59
CA LEU A 14 20.94 16.74 -34.09
C LEU A 14 22.13 15.79 -33.87
N GLY A 15 23.12 15.82 -34.76
CA GLY A 15 24.37 15.06 -34.64
C GLY A 15 25.17 15.46 -33.40
N ILE A 16 25.34 16.76 -33.15
CA ILE A 16 26.07 17.25 -31.95
C ILE A 16 25.32 16.88 -30.66
N VAL A 17 23.98 16.97 -30.63
CA VAL A 17 23.17 16.55 -29.47
C VAL A 17 23.32 15.05 -29.20
N LEU A 18 23.33 14.21 -30.24
CA LEU A 18 23.55 12.76 -30.11
C LEU A 18 24.97 12.44 -29.64
N THR A 19 25.99 13.17 -30.10
CA THR A 19 27.38 12.96 -29.66
C THR A 19 27.59 13.41 -28.21
N VAL A 20 26.98 14.52 -27.77
CA VAL A 20 27.03 14.95 -26.36
C VAL A 20 26.36 13.95 -25.41
N ILE A 21 25.27 13.30 -25.85
CA ILE A 21 24.65 12.19 -25.09
C ILE A 21 25.56 10.96 -25.03
N ARG A 22 26.38 10.72 -26.06
CA ARG A 22 27.29 9.56 -26.13
C ARG A 22 28.59 9.80 -25.35
N GLU A 23 29.19 10.99 -25.43
CA GLU A 23 30.40 11.35 -24.68
C GLU A 23 30.13 11.65 -23.20
N SER A 24 28.90 12.06 -22.83
CA SER A 24 28.50 12.11 -21.40
C SER A 24 28.24 10.73 -20.80
N GLY A 25 28.37 9.65 -21.59
CA GLY A 25 28.26 8.25 -21.18
C GLY A 25 29.61 7.53 -20.99
N GLU A 26 30.75 8.20 -21.20
CA GLU A 26 32.09 7.68 -20.92
C GLU A 26 32.68 8.33 -19.65
N GLY A 27 31.84 8.50 -18.63
CA GLY A 27 32.31 8.58 -17.25
C GLY A 27 32.49 7.16 -16.74
N HIS A 28 33.73 6.66 -16.79
CA HIS A 28 34.25 5.52 -16.02
C HIS A 28 33.15 4.73 -15.30
N ALA A 29 32.54 3.76 -15.99
CA ALA A 29 31.71 2.78 -15.34
C ALA A 29 32.63 1.93 -14.46
N GLU A 30 32.98 2.45 -13.29
CA GLU A 30 33.05 1.59 -12.12
C GLU A 30 31.82 0.69 -12.22
N PRO A 31 31.94 -0.63 -12.03
CA PRO A 31 30.74 -1.41 -11.85
C PRO A 31 30.04 -0.72 -10.67
N PHE A 32 28.97 0.02 -10.96
CA PHE A 32 27.88 0.18 -10.05
C PHE A 32 27.50 -1.28 -9.82
N SER A 33 28.15 -1.86 -8.81
CA SER A 33 27.62 -2.94 -8.05
C SER A 33 26.18 -2.51 -7.93
N LEU A 34 25.30 -3.25 -8.60
CA LEU A 34 23.91 -3.31 -8.24
C LEU A 34 24.00 -3.60 -6.75
N LEU A 35 24.06 -2.53 -5.94
CA LEU A 35 23.96 -2.61 -4.51
C LEU A 35 22.67 -3.40 -4.40
N PRO A 36 22.72 -4.67 -3.97
CA PRO A 36 21.50 -5.42 -3.78
C PRO A 36 20.69 -4.48 -2.92
N SER A 37 19.55 -4.00 -3.42
CA SER A 37 18.69 -3.09 -2.68
C SER A 37 18.56 -3.78 -1.34
N SER A 38 19.23 -3.25 -0.31
CA SER A 38 19.54 -4.01 0.92
C SER A 38 18.30 -4.02 1.81
N ARG A 39 17.15 -4.05 1.15
CA ARG A 39 15.81 -4.08 1.65
C ARG A 39 15.55 -5.52 2.01
N GLN A 40 15.46 -5.75 3.30
CA GLN A 40 15.22 -7.08 3.81
C GLN A 40 13.79 -7.50 3.44
N PRO A 41 13.55 -8.79 3.17
CA PRO A 41 12.19 -9.30 3.06
C PRO A 41 11.47 -9.05 4.39
N VAL A 42 10.22 -8.60 4.32
CA VAL A 42 9.40 -8.39 5.52
C VAL A 42 8.48 -9.58 5.72
N THR A 43 8.39 -10.08 6.95
CA THR A 43 7.47 -11.17 7.29
C THR A 43 6.10 -10.61 7.71
N ALA A 44 5.04 -11.38 7.51
CA ALA A 44 3.69 -11.00 7.91
C ALA A 44 3.56 -10.71 9.42
N ASP A 45 4.29 -11.45 10.27
CA ASP A 45 4.34 -11.21 11.72
C ASP A 45 4.97 -9.84 12.04
N ARG A 46 6.04 -9.48 11.32
CA ARG A 46 6.69 -8.18 11.51
C ARG A 46 5.80 -7.03 11.07
N VAL A 47 5.15 -7.16 9.91
CA VAL A 47 4.13 -6.21 9.45
C VAL A 47 3.01 -6.05 10.48
N HIS A 48 2.57 -7.15 11.10
CA HIS A 48 1.54 -7.12 12.13
C HIS A 48 1.98 -6.33 13.37
N ARG A 49 3.19 -6.57 13.89
CA ARG A 49 3.72 -5.84 15.06
C ARG A 49 3.91 -4.35 14.78
N MET A 50 4.40 -4.01 13.58
CA MET A 50 4.61 -2.60 13.18
C MET A 50 3.27 -1.87 13.07
N ALA A 51 2.26 -2.51 12.48
CA ALA A 51 0.93 -1.95 12.41
C ALA A 51 0.27 -1.83 13.79
N ASP A 52 0.38 -2.84 14.66
CA ASP A 52 -0.16 -2.76 16.02
C ASP A 52 0.44 -1.59 16.80
N THR A 53 1.77 -1.41 16.70
CA THR A 53 2.49 -0.28 17.28
C THR A 53 1.98 1.05 16.73
N THR A 54 1.78 1.13 15.41
CA THR A 54 1.29 2.34 14.73
C THR A 54 -0.14 2.69 15.13
N LEU A 55 -1.02 1.69 15.16
CA LEU A 55 -2.42 1.84 15.57
C LEU A 55 -2.51 2.29 17.03
N LYS A 56 -1.71 1.69 17.93
CA LYS A 56 -1.64 2.08 19.33
C LYS A 56 -1.12 3.50 19.51
N ALA A 57 -0.07 3.89 18.77
CA ALA A 57 0.46 5.25 18.78
C ALA A 57 -0.56 6.30 18.30
N GLN A 58 -1.48 5.89 17.42
CA GLN A 58 -2.58 6.71 16.92
C GLN A 58 -3.85 6.63 17.78
N GLY A 59 -3.77 6.04 18.98
CA GLY A 59 -4.87 5.99 19.95
C GLY A 59 -5.94 4.95 19.64
N ILE A 60 -5.70 4.02 18.70
CA ILE A 60 -6.61 2.90 18.47
C ILE A 60 -6.49 1.90 19.62
N LYS A 61 -7.60 1.68 20.32
CA LYS A 61 -7.71 0.65 21.36
C LYS A 61 -7.78 -0.74 20.74
N ARG A 62 -7.25 -1.74 21.44
CA ARG A 62 -7.23 -3.15 21.00
C ARG A 62 -8.64 -3.72 20.73
N GLU A 63 -9.66 -3.26 21.46
CA GLU A 63 -11.07 -3.64 21.25
C GLU A 63 -11.63 -3.25 19.87
N ASN A 64 -11.03 -2.24 19.24
CA ASN A 64 -11.39 -1.76 17.91
C ASN A 64 -10.66 -2.51 16.79
N ILE A 65 -9.72 -3.40 17.12
CA ILE A 65 -8.94 -4.18 16.18
C ILE A 65 -9.48 -5.61 16.19
N ARG A 66 -10.10 -6.03 15.09
CA ARG A 66 -10.74 -7.35 14.96
C ARG A 66 -10.10 -8.14 13.82
N PRO A 67 -9.45 -9.29 14.10
CA PRO A 67 -8.99 -10.18 13.05
C PRO A 67 -10.20 -10.78 12.30
N ILE A 68 -10.11 -10.87 10.97
CA ILE A 68 -11.13 -11.53 10.15
C ILE A 68 -10.79 -13.02 10.09
N ARG A 69 -11.64 -13.88 10.68
CA ARG A 69 -11.41 -15.33 10.73
C ARG A 69 -11.24 -15.91 9.32
N GLY A 70 -10.21 -16.74 9.14
CA GLY A 70 -9.92 -17.42 7.87
C GLY A 70 -9.23 -16.56 6.80
N ARG A 71 -8.83 -15.32 7.12
CA ARG A 71 -8.08 -14.43 6.21
C ARG A 71 -6.90 -13.77 6.92
N ASN A 72 -5.92 -13.31 6.14
CA ASN A 72 -4.80 -12.50 6.64
C ASN A 72 -5.19 -11.01 6.82
N ASP A 73 -6.46 -10.76 7.13
CA ASP A 73 -7.05 -9.44 7.12
C ASP A 73 -7.41 -9.02 8.55
N VAL A 74 -7.25 -7.73 8.84
CA VAL A 74 -7.60 -7.11 10.11
C VAL A 74 -8.57 -5.99 9.84
N ARG A 75 -9.71 -5.98 10.52
CA ARG A 75 -10.64 -4.86 10.51
C ARG A 75 -10.35 -3.95 11.69
N VAL A 76 -10.23 -2.66 11.41
CA VAL A 76 -10.01 -1.62 12.41
C VAL A 76 -11.22 -0.70 12.42
N LEU A 77 -11.88 -0.59 13.57
CA LEU A 77 -12.94 0.39 13.79
C LEU A 77 -12.29 1.75 14.06
N MET A 78 -12.53 2.71 13.17
CA MET A 78 -11.98 4.05 13.27
C MET A 78 -12.77 4.87 14.28
N PRO A 79 -12.11 5.42 15.32
CA PRO A 79 -12.69 6.51 16.08
C PRO A 79 -12.79 7.77 15.18
N PRO A 80 -13.66 8.73 15.52
CA PRO A 80 -13.90 9.92 14.69
C PRO A 80 -12.65 10.81 14.51
N SER A 81 -11.68 10.72 15.42
CA SER A 81 -10.41 11.44 15.37
C SER A 81 -9.32 10.76 14.54
N PHE A 82 -9.57 9.57 13.99
CA PHE A 82 -8.57 8.79 13.28
C PHE A 82 -8.63 9.03 11.77
N ASP A 83 -7.47 9.26 11.18
CA ASP A 83 -7.28 9.41 9.74
C ASP A 83 -6.43 8.26 9.18
N PRO A 84 -6.97 7.41 8.29
CA PRO A 84 -6.22 6.33 7.64
C PRO A 84 -4.95 6.79 6.93
N LEU A 85 -4.88 8.02 6.43
CA LEU A 85 -3.69 8.52 5.76
C LEU A 85 -2.50 8.65 6.73
N THR A 86 -2.75 9.02 7.98
CA THR A 86 -1.70 9.07 9.01
C THR A 86 -1.14 7.68 9.29
N PHE A 87 -1.97 6.64 9.28
CA PHE A 87 -1.54 5.24 9.37
C PHE A 87 -0.69 4.83 8.16
N VAL A 88 -1.13 5.14 6.94
CA VAL A 88 -0.38 4.82 5.71
C VAL A 88 1.00 5.48 5.74
N LYS A 89 1.08 6.75 6.14
CA LYS A 89 2.35 7.47 6.24
C LYS A 89 3.30 6.82 7.25
N ALA A 90 2.83 6.58 8.47
CA ALA A 90 3.63 5.94 9.51
C ALA A 90 4.10 4.52 9.14
N MET A 91 3.22 3.74 8.49
CA MET A 91 3.59 2.41 7.99
C MET A 91 4.61 2.47 6.86
N ARG A 92 4.48 3.43 5.93
CA ARG A 92 5.46 3.64 4.86
C ARG A 92 6.83 3.97 5.43
N ASP A 93 6.89 4.89 6.38
CA ASP A 93 8.15 5.30 7.02
C ASP A 93 8.77 4.11 7.80
N SER A 94 7.94 3.29 8.45
CA SER A 94 8.39 2.07 9.13
C SER A 94 8.89 1.00 8.15
N LEU A 95 8.33 0.94 6.94
CA LEU A 95 8.67 -0.04 5.90
C LEU A 95 9.79 0.42 4.95
N ALA A 96 10.33 1.62 5.11
CA ALA A 96 11.32 2.21 4.20
C ALA A 96 12.59 1.36 3.97
N GLY A 97 12.95 0.51 4.94
CA GLY A 97 14.09 -0.42 4.87
C GLY A 97 13.75 -1.83 4.39
N TYR A 98 12.51 -2.09 3.97
CA TYR A 98 12.04 -3.42 3.56
C TYR A 98 11.56 -3.43 2.12
N ASP A 99 11.56 -4.62 1.51
CA ASP A 99 10.99 -4.81 0.18
C ASP A 99 9.47 -4.95 0.29
N ALA A 100 8.82 -3.87 0.69
CA ALA A 100 7.39 -3.84 0.95
C ALA A 100 6.72 -2.62 0.31
N GLN A 101 5.55 -2.85 -0.28
CA GLN A 101 4.74 -1.81 -0.90
C GLN A 101 3.45 -1.62 -0.11
N LEU A 102 3.04 -0.38 0.10
CA LEU A 102 1.71 -0.06 0.59
C LEU A 102 0.80 0.29 -0.57
N VAL A 103 -0.36 -0.38 -0.62
CA VAL A 103 -1.45 -0.04 -1.53
C VAL A 103 -2.65 0.37 -0.69
N SER A 104 -3.09 1.61 -0.83
CA SER A 104 -4.29 2.13 -0.17
C SER A 104 -5.41 2.27 -1.20
N MET A 105 -6.57 1.70 -0.90
CA MET A 105 -7.77 1.78 -1.73
C MET A 105 -8.92 2.30 -0.87
N GLU A 106 -9.56 3.38 -1.30
CA GLU A 106 -10.78 3.86 -0.66
C GLU A 106 -12.00 3.25 -1.35
N ASN A 107 -12.92 2.70 -0.55
CA ASN A 107 -14.21 2.22 -1.01
C ASN A 107 -15.30 3.18 -0.51
N ALA A 108 -15.68 4.10 -1.39
CA ALA A 108 -16.70 5.11 -1.11
C ALA A 108 -18.09 4.51 -0.79
N ARG A 109 -18.42 3.33 -1.35
CA ARG A 109 -19.71 2.66 -1.16
C ARG A 109 -19.85 2.08 0.24
N GLU A 110 -18.78 1.50 0.77
CA GLU A 110 -18.77 0.90 2.11
C GLU A 110 -18.20 1.85 3.17
N ARG A 111 -17.79 3.07 2.79
CA ARG A 111 -17.09 4.04 3.66
C ARG A 111 -15.92 3.40 4.40
N THR A 112 -15.19 2.55 3.69
CA THR A 112 -14.03 1.83 4.22
C THR A 112 -12.76 2.22 3.46
N THR A 113 -11.63 2.19 4.15
CA THR A 113 -10.31 2.35 3.55
C THR A 113 -9.54 1.06 3.75
N VAL A 114 -9.07 0.46 2.67
CA VAL A 114 -8.28 -0.78 2.70
C VAL A 114 -6.83 -0.43 2.46
N VAL A 115 -5.97 -0.77 3.42
CA VAL A 115 -4.52 -0.61 3.32
C VAL A 115 -3.89 -1.99 3.27
N GLN A 116 -3.31 -2.34 2.13
CA GLN A 116 -2.61 -3.60 1.92
C GLN A 116 -1.10 -3.38 1.98
N VAL A 117 -0.41 -4.28 2.67
CA VAL A 117 1.06 -4.38 2.65
C VAL A 117 1.42 -5.56 1.77
N LYS A 118 2.17 -5.32 0.71
CA LYS A 118 2.63 -6.31 -0.26
C LYS A 118 4.14 -6.48 -0.20
N ASN A 119 4.64 -7.67 -0.46
CA ASN A 119 6.05 -7.97 -0.72
C ASN A 119 6.06 -8.78 -2.04
N GLY A 120 6.59 -8.19 -3.11
CA GLY A 120 6.35 -8.68 -4.48
C GLY A 120 4.86 -8.80 -4.80
N ASP A 121 4.45 -9.95 -5.36
CA ASP A 121 3.05 -10.27 -5.67
C ASP A 121 2.24 -10.75 -4.46
N GLN A 122 2.87 -10.97 -3.30
CA GLN A 122 2.22 -11.54 -2.14
C GLN A 122 1.66 -10.44 -1.22
N ILE A 123 0.37 -10.56 -0.88
CA ILE A 123 -0.26 -9.72 0.15
C ILE A 123 0.13 -10.27 1.52
N MET A 124 0.95 -9.52 2.26
CA MET A 124 1.37 -9.88 3.62
C MET A 124 0.24 -9.70 4.63
N LYS A 125 -0.45 -8.56 4.54
CA LYS A 125 -1.55 -8.20 5.43
C LYS A 125 -2.44 -7.13 4.81
N ALA A 126 -3.74 -7.19 5.09
CA ALA A 126 -4.68 -6.12 4.75
C ALA A 126 -5.34 -5.54 6.02
N TYR A 127 -5.40 -4.21 6.08
CA TYR A 127 -6.05 -3.45 7.13
C TYR A 127 -7.28 -2.76 6.55
N ILE A 128 -8.45 -3.11 7.06
CA ILE A 128 -9.73 -2.56 6.61
C ILE A 128 -10.21 -1.59 7.69
N PHE A 129 -10.06 -0.31 7.43
CA PHE A 129 -10.54 0.77 8.27
C PHE A 129 -12.00 1.05 7.99
N SER A 130 -12.85 1.05 9.02
CA SER A 130 -14.30 1.27 8.90
C SER A 130 -14.77 2.29 9.94
N LYS A 131 -15.66 3.21 9.57
CA LYS A 131 -16.31 4.14 10.53
C LYS A 131 -17.43 3.46 11.31
N GLU A 132 -17.99 2.37 10.78
CA GLU A 132 -19.07 1.62 11.43
C GLU A 132 -18.55 0.27 11.94
N PRO A 133 -18.96 -0.17 13.15
CA PRO A 133 -18.73 -1.55 13.54
C PRO A 133 -19.42 -2.43 12.50
N ALA A 134 -18.71 -3.43 11.99
CA ALA A 134 -19.32 -4.41 11.10
C ALA A 134 -20.55 -4.98 11.81
N THR A 135 -21.74 -4.62 11.36
CA THR A 135 -22.95 -5.30 11.77
C THR A 135 -22.79 -6.74 11.28
N THR A 136 -22.41 -7.65 12.18
CA THR A 136 -22.75 -9.07 12.05
C THR A 136 -24.26 -9.18 12.19
N ALA A 137 -24.98 -8.64 11.23
CA ALA A 137 -26.40 -8.74 11.08
C ALA A 137 -26.68 -8.57 9.59
N ARG A 138 -26.60 -9.69 8.87
CA ARG A 138 -27.55 -9.89 7.79
C ARG A 138 -28.93 -9.77 8.45
N LYS A 139 -29.51 -8.56 8.44
CA LYS A 139 -30.94 -8.35 8.59
C LYS A 139 -31.61 -9.23 7.54
N GLY A 140 -32.23 -10.33 7.94
CA GLY A 140 -32.90 -11.20 6.95
C GLY A 140 -33.29 -12.61 7.38
N VAL A 141 -33.05 -13.05 8.62
CA VAL A 141 -33.69 -14.29 9.11
C VAL A 141 -34.19 -14.05 10.53
N PRO A 142 -35.51 -13.90 10.75
CA PRO A 142 -36.03 -13.94 12.11
C PRO A 142 -35.71 -15.30 12.75
N PRO A 143 -35.33 -15.36 14.02
CA PRO A 143 -35.19 -16.64 14.71
C PRO A 143 -36.55 -17.33 14.67
N SER A 144 -36.64 -18.46 13.97
CA SER A 144 -37.81 -19.35 14.03
C SER A 144 -38.10 -19.62 15.50
N GLN A 145 -39.23 -19.11 15.99
CA GLN A 145 -39.71 -19.41 17.32
C GLN A 145 -39.77 -20.94 17.50
N PRO A 146 -39.38 -21.47 18.66
CA PRO A 146 -39.61 -22.88 18.94
C PRO A 146 -41.12 -23.11 18.94
N LYS A 147 -41.60 -23.85 17.94
CA LYS A 147 -42.99 -24.30 17.85
C LYS A 147 -43.24 -25.17 19.08
N LYS A 148 -43.93 -24.62 20.09
CA LYS A 148 -44.47 -25.38 21.21
C LYS A 148 -45.25 -26.55 20.62
N GLN A 149 -44.72 -27.76 20.80
CA GLN A 149 -45.44 -28.99 20.58
C GLN A 149 -46.48 -29.06 21.69
N ILE A 150 -47.72 -28.71 21.36
CA ILE A 150 -48.88 -28.95 22.22
C ILE A 150 -49.14 -30.46 22.17
N ARG A 151 -49.38 -31.03 23.36
CA ARG A 151 -49.72 -32.42 23.65
C ARG A 151 -50.74 -33.01 22.70
#